data_AF-A0A7S0RCK2-F1
#
_entry.id   AF-A0A7S0RCK2-F1
#
_cell.length_a   1.000
_cell.length_b   1.000
_cell.length_c   1.000
_cell.angle_alpha   90.00
_cell.angle_beta   90.00
_cell.angle_gamma   90.00
#
_symmetry.space_group_name_H-M   'P 1'
#
loop_
_entity.id
_entity.type
_entity.pdbx_description
1 polymer ?
#
loop_
_entity_poly.entity_id
_entity_poly.type
_entity_poly.pdbx_seq_one_letter_code
_entity_poly.pdbx_strand_id
1 'polypeptide(L)'
;VKTNVQDLSEELQKTKVDRDTTQSQLSSTKHQLSDVQEQYDKTMLELQAEAKTQRATAHEERMRERGELKEAHEKEIAELQRRAREQLEALGTRNAELDAENRKLRDAKYELDAKVSELSHRHGAAEGANRSLEDEVARLRAANAALAGEKAERDVAVNELRARLVAAEEKVSSQSEVIESQKARIRDLEAAVRAADARIADLRDTAAGHDQRAKDAQAEVLKGNQIIEKLMNDLKLSKEKVKRKQAIIVRQEEELQAREGALAGAQREAQGLAQAADGLRNEVAGLRAENGELKAKLEDSKTQLQSNEQMIRWLNQQVTEAQLGASGAVPGSRYAFRPALTSSQPPTATGSMSTALPAPPSMTAATPGGLLTAGPSTTASKYGGMGGIGTGVKPYATPASPSRATPAPSAYGAAGGTASMVRYGGVGGVEATGAGLGYGAAGADGAGAGMSSMTPSVPGSRFFGR
;
A
#
# COMPACT_ATOMS: atom_id res chain seq x y z
N VAL A 1 81.83 235.68 75.47
CA VAL A 1 82.44 235.08 74.26
C VAL A 1 83.66 234.24 74.65
N LYS A 2 83.47 233.00 75.10
CA LYS A 2 84.57 232.02 75.31
C LYS A 2 84.13 230.57 75.54
N THR A 3 82.90 230.34 76.00
CA THR A 3 82.31 229.00 76.23
C THR A 3 81.99 228.24 74.95
N ASN A 4 81.57 228.93 73.87
CA ASN A 4 81.05 228.37 72.62
C ASN A 4 82.01 227.51 71.75
N VAL A 5 83.16 227.07 72.27
CA VAL A 5 84.22 226.40 71.49
C VAL A 5 84.59 225.01 72.04
N GLN A 6 84.26 224.70 73.30
CA GLN A 6 84.58 223.39 73.88
C GLN A 6 83.52 222.33 73.50
N ASP A 7 82.24 222.67 73.63
CA ASP A 7 81.10 221.76 73.41
C ASP A 7 81.13 221.11 72.00
N LEU A 8 81.42 221.92 70.96
CA LEU A 8 81.59 221.46 69.57
C LEU A 8 82.74 220.47 69.36
N SER A 9 83.77 220.50 70.22
CA SER A 9 84.89 219.56 70.18
C SER A 9 84.50 218.21 70.78
N GLU A 10 83.73 218.22 71.88
CA GLU A 10 83.23 216.98 72.50
C GLU A 10 82.18 216.30 71.61
N GLU A 11 81.31 217.07 70.95
CA GLU A 11 80.33 216.55 70.00
C GLU A 11 80.99 215.93 68.75
N LEU A 12 82.09 216.54 68.24
CA LEU A 12 82.91 215.96 67.17
C LEU A 12 83.67 214.70 67.61
N GLN A 13 84.08 214.63 68.89
CA GLN A 13 84.73 213.45 69.45
C GLN A 13 83.74 212.28 69.61
N LYS A 14 82.54 212.58 70.13
CA LYS A 14 81.44 211.62 70.32
C LYS A 14 80.97 211.05 68.98
N THR A 15 80.69 211.90 68.00
CA THR A 15 80.24 211.45 66.66
C THR A 15 81.28 210.58 65.93
N LYS A 16 82.59 210.76 66.17
CA LYS A 16 83.62 209.82 65.71
C LYS A 16 83.52 208.47 66.41
N VAL A 17 83.38 208.44 67.73
CA VAL A 17 83.24 207.18 68.49
C VAL A 17 81.96 206.45 68.08
N ASP A 18 80.84 207.15 67.92
CA ASP A 18 79.57 206.57 67.46
C ASP A 18 79.69 206.02 66.02
N ARG A 19 80.35 206.74 65.11
CA ARG A 19 80.66 206.27 63.74
C ARG A 19 81.56 205.04 63.75
N ASP A 20 82.63 205.04 64.54
CA ASP A 20 83.61 203.93 64.55
C ASP A 20 83.01 202.68 65.23
N THR A 21 82.14 202.89 66.24
CA THR A 21 81.33 201.83 66.87
C THR A 21 80.30 201.25 65.90
N THR A 22 79.55 202.09 65.20
CA THR A 22 78.56 201.63 64.19
C THR A 22 79.24 200.99 62.97
N GLN A 23 80.44 201.44 62.58
CA GLN A 23 81.25 200.78 61.55
C GLN A 23 81.74 199.40 62.02
N SER A 24 82.14 199.26 63.28
CA SER A 24 82.48 197.96 63.89
C SER A 24 81.28 197.01 63.98
N GLN A 25 80.10 197.53 64.39
CA GLN A 25 78.83 196.79 64.36
C GLN A 25 78.43 196.40 62.93
N LEU A 26 78.65 197.26 61.94
CA LEU A 26 78.40 196.97 60.52
C LEU A 26 79.36 195.90 59.98
N SER A 27 80.63 195.87 60.39
CA SER A 27 81.53 194.75 60.05
C SER A 27 81.13 193.45 60.75
N SER A 28 80.72 193.51 62.02
CA SER A 28 80.29 192.35 62.80
C SER A 28 79.01 191.73 62.22
N THR A 29 77.99 192.55 61.93
CA THR A 29 76.74 192.09 61.30
C THR A 29 76.94 191.63 59.85
N LYS A 30 77.92 192.17 59.11
CA LYS A 30 78.31 191.63 57.79
C LYS A 30 79.01 190.28 57.90
N HIS A 31 79.87 190.07 58.91
CA HIS A 31 80.42 188.74 59.19
C HIS A 31 79.30 187.77 59.56
N GLN A 32 78.45 188.09 60.53
CA GLN A 32 77.32 187.25 60.93
C GLN A 32 76.37 186.93 59.77
N LEU A 33 76.11 187.88 58.86
CA LEU A 33 75.33 187.62 57.65
C LEU A 33 76.06 186.66 56.70
N SER A 34 77.37 186.82 56.52
CA SER A 34 78.22 185.91 55.74
C SER A 34 78.27 184.51 56.35
N ASP A 35 78.43 184.40 57.67
CA ASP A 35 78.48 183.13 58.41
C ASP A 35 77.13 182.39 58.32
N VAL A 36 76.02 183.11 58.42
CA VAL A 36 74.66 182.56 58.27
C VAL A 36 74.36 182.22 56.81
N GLN A 37 74.87 182.97 55.83
CA GLN A 37 74.80 182.61 54.41
C GLN A 37 75.61 181.36 54.12
N GLU A 38 76.84 181.23 54.61
CA GLU A 38 77.67 180.03 54.45
C GLU A 38 77.03 178.82 55.14
N GLN A 39 76.45 178.98 56.34
CA GLN A 39 75.70 177.92 57.02
C GLN A 39 74.40 177.54 56.27
N TYR A 40 73.70 178.51 55.68
CA TYR A 40 72.52 178.24 54.86
C TYR A 40 72.89 177.50 53.57
N ASP A 41 73.88 177.98 52.82
CA ASP A 41 74.33 177.35 51.58
C ASP A 41 74.92 175.96 51.86
N LYS A 42 75.65 175.79 52.97
CA LYS A 42 76.11 174.49 53.46
C LYS A 42 74.95 173.55 53.79
N THR A 43 73.99 173.96 54.61
CA THR A 43 72.86 173.08 54.98
C THR A 43 71.94 172.79 53.79
N MET A 44 71.81 173.72 52.84
CA MET A 44 71.14 173.48 51.56
C MET A 44 71.91 172.47 50.69
N LEU A 45 73.25 172.53 50.64
CA LEU A 45 74.08 171.53 49.95
C LEU A 45 74.02 170.17 50.65
N GLU A 46 74.01 170.11 51.98
CA GLU A 46 73.87 168.88 52.77
C GLU A 46 72.48 168.26 52.52
N LEU A 47 71.39 169.01 52.63
CA LEU A 47 70.03 168.56 52.31
C LEU A 47 69.87 168.17 50.83
N GLN A 48 70.54 168.86 49.90
CA GLN A 48 70.54 168.49 48.48
C GLN A 48 71.33 167.19 48.23
N ALA A 49 72.42 166.96 48.95
CA ALA A 49 73.20 165.73 48.91
C ALA A 49 72.41 164.56 49.51
N GLU A 50 71.79 164.74 50.67
CA GLU A 50 70.90 163.76 51.32
C GLU A 50 69.69 163.42 50.44
N ALA A 51 69.00 164.43 49.90
CA ALA A 51 67.88 164.19 48.98
C ALA A 51 68.33 163.49 47.69
N LYS A 52 69.59 163.66 47.26
CA LYS A 52 70.17 162.96 46.11
C LYS A 52 70.57 161.52 46.45
N THR A 53 71.16 161.26 47.63
CA THR A 53 71.50 159.90 48.06
C THR A 53 70.26 159.09 48.39
N GLN A 54 69.27 159.64 49.10
CA GLN A 54 67.97 159.00 49.34
C GLN A 54 67.23 158.68 48.03
N ARG A 55 67.32 159.55 47.00
CA ARG A 55 66.78 159.25 45.67
C ARG A 55 67.57 158.17 44.93
N ALA A 56 68.88 158.07 45.16
CA ALA A 56 69.71 157.02 44.60
C ALA A 56 69.39 155.67 45.26
N THR A 57 69.39 155.57 46.59
CA THR A 57 69.07 154.33 47.32
C THR A 57 67.64 153.88 47.00
N ALA A 58 66.64 154.78 47.05
CA ALA A 58 65.26 154.44 46.70
C ALA A 58 65.08 154.11 45.20
N HIS A 59 66.02 154.46 44.33
CA HIS A 59 66.05 154.00 42.95
C HIS A 59 66.71 152.62 42.83
N GLU A 60 67.84 152.39 43.51
CA GLU A 60 68.55 151.11 43.57
C GLU A 60 67.68 150.01 44.21
N GLU A 61 66.96 150.32 45.29
CA GLU A 61 65.97 149.46 45.94
C GLU A 61 64.85 149.07 44.96
N ARG A 62 64.19 150.04 44.32
CA ARG A 62 63.14 149.75 43.31
C ARG A 62 63.67 149.00 42.09
N MET A 63 64.92 149.24 41.70
CA MET A 63 65.58 148.52 40.61
C MET A 63 65.89 147.07 41.02
N ARG A 64 66.23 146.84 42.29
CA ARG A 64 66.45 145.53 42.91
C ARG A 64 65.13 144.76 43.06
N GLU A 65 64.11 145.35 43.70
CA GLU A 65 62.77 144.76 43.86
C GLU A 65 62.19 144.33 42.50
N ARG A 66 62.30 145.20 41.49
CA ARG A 66 61.86 144.92 40.11
C ARG A 66 62.76 143.88 39.41
N GLY A 67 63.98 143.66 39.88
CA GLY A 67 64.85 142.55 39.45
C GLY A 67 64.40 141.23 40.07
N GLU A 68 64.26 141.20 41.39
CA GLU A 68 63.83 140.02 42.16
C GLU A 68 62.43 139.55 41.75
N LEU A 69 61.48 140.48 41.54
CA LEU A 69 60.13 140.16 41.04
C LEU A 69 60.14 139.59 39.61
N LYS A 70 61.03 140.09 38.74
CA LYS A 70 61.22 139.51 37.39
C LYS A 70 61.79 138.10 37.48
N GLU A 71 62.85 137.92 38.27
CA GLU A 71 63.49 136.61 38.46
C GLU A 71 62.51 135.60 39.07
N ALA A 72 61.64 136.03 39.98
CA ALA A 72 60.56 135.21 40.54
C ALA A 72 59.53 134.80 39.47
N HIS A 73 59.03 135.74 38.65
CA HIS A 73 58.10 135.43 37.57
C HIS A 73 58.75 134.59 36.45
N GLU A 74 60.02 134.81 36.12
CA GLU A 74 60.74 134.00 35.13
C GLU A 74 60.91 132.55 35.63
N LYS A 75 61.19 132.35 36.92
CA LYS A 75 61.19 131.02 37.56
C LYS A 75 59.81 130.38 37.58
N GLU A 76 58.76 131.13 37.92
CA GLU A 76 57.37 130.66 37.93
C GLU A 76 56.92 130.22 36.52
N ILE A 77 57.19 131.04 35.50
CA ILE A 77 56.91 130.73 34.09
C ILE A 77 57.70 129.48 33.65
N ALA A 78 58.99 129.39 33.98
CA ALA A 78 59.80 128.22 33.63
C ALA A 78 59.30 126.93 34.28
N GLU A 79 58.89 126.99 35.55
CA GLU A 79 58.34 125.85 36.30
C GLU A 79 56.95 125.44 35.80
N LEU A 80 56.07 126.40 35.48
CA LEU A 80 54.79 126.12 34.82
C LEU A 80 54.98 125.50 33.44
N GLN A 81 55.91 126.03 32.63
CA GLN A 81 56.27 125.47 31.32
C GLN A 81 56.93 124.08 31.44
N ARG A 82 57.64 123.79 32.54
CA ARG A 82 58.19 122.46 32.82
C ARG A 82 57.06 121.48 33.13
N ARG A 83 56.19 121.80 34.10
CA ARG A 83 55.02 120.97 34.47
C ARG A 83 54.08 120.72 33.29
N ALA A 84 53.83 121.74 32.46
CA ALA A 84 52.99 121.60 31.27
C ALA A 84 53.62 120.65 30.22
N ARG A 85 54.95 120.69 30.03
CA ARG A 85 55.67 119.74 29.16
C ARG A 85 55.62 118.32 29.72
N GLU A 86 55.90 118.14 31.01
CA GLU A 86 55.83 116.83 31.68
C GLU A 86 54.42 116.23 31.62
N GLN A 87 53.37 117.05 31.76
CA GLN A 87 51.98 116.62 31.57
C GLN A 87 51.67 116.25 30.11
N LEU A 88 52.14 117.02 29.12
CA LEU A 88 51.97 116.71 27.71
C LEU A 88 52.71 115.42 27.30
N GLU A 89 53.92 115.20 27.83
CA GLU A 89 54.69 113.97 27.61
C GLU A 89 54.01 112.75 28.25
N ALA A 90 53.54 112.87 29.50
CA ALA A 90 52.81 111.79 30.18
C ALA A 90 51.44 111.47 29.54
N LEU A 91 50.74 112.46 29.00
CA LEU A 91 49.53 112.24 28.20
C LEU A 91 49.86 111.65 26.82
N GLY A 92 51.00 112.04 26.23
CA GLY A 92 51.51 111.48 24.96
C GLY A 92 51.86 110.00 25.07
N THR A 93 52.61 109.60 26.10
CA THR A 93 52.91 108.19 26.36
C THR A 93 51.64 107.40 26.68
N ARG A 94 50.74 107.91 27.53
CA ARG A 94 49.50 107.23 27.87
C ARG A 94 48.56 107.05 26.66
N ASN A 95 48.51 108.03 25.75
CA ASN A 95 47.80 107.87 24.48
C ASN A 95 48.46 106.79 23.61
N ALA A 96 49.78 106.78 23.46
CA ALA A 96 50.48 105.76 22.68
C ALA A 96 50.28 104.32 23.24
N GLU A 97 50.23 104.16 24.56
CA GLU A 97 49.87 102.90 25.23
C GLU A 97 48.43 102.47 24.88
N LEU A 98 47.46 103.37 25.05
CA LEU A 98 46.04 103.11 24.77
C LEU A 98 45.78 102.79 23.29
N ASP A 99 46.55 103.39 22.39
CA ASP A 99 46.50 103.13 20.95
C ASP A 99 47.10 101.77 20.59
N ALA A 100 48.20 101.37 21.25
CA ALA A 100 48.80 100.05 21.10
C ALA A 100 47.91 98.94 21.70
N GLU A 101 47.23 99.21 22.82
CA GLU A 101 46.23 98.34 23.43
C GLU A 101 44.99 98.20 22.52
N ASN A 102 44.48 99.31 21.97
CA ASN A 102 43.38 99.30 21.01
C ASN A 102 43.67 98.48 19.75
N ARG A 103 44.92 98.52 19.24
CA ARG A 103 45.33 97.70 18.09
C ARG A 103 45.29 96.21 18.46
N LYS A 104 45.98 95.80 19.53
CA LYS A 104 45.97 94.42 20.05
C LYS A 104 44.56 93.87 20.28
N LEU A 105 43.65 94.68 20.84
CA LEU A 105 42.26 94.29 21.08
C LEU A 105 41.45 94.11 19.79
N ARG A 106 41.71 94.92 18.74
CA ARG A 106 41.09 94.76 17.41
C ARG A 106 41.64 93.51 16.71
N ASP A 107 42.95 93.30 16.75
CA ASP A 107 43.61 92.14 16.14
C ASP A 107 43.09 90.83 16.78
N ALA A 108 43.04 90.79 18.11
CA ALA A 108 42.46 89.67 18.87
C ALA A 108 40.96 89.47 18.58
N LYS A 109 40.18 90.56 18.39
CA LYS A 109 38.77 90.46 17.97
C LYS A 109 38.66 89.81 16.59
N TYR A 110 39.43 90.26 15.60
CA TYR A 110 39.39 89.68 14.25
C TYR A 110 39.82 88.21 14.22
N GLU A 111 40.81 87.82 15.03
CA GLU A 111 41.15 86.41 15.22
C GLU A 111 39.99 85.59 15.81
N LEU A 112 39.28 86.13 16.80
CA LEU A 112 38.13 85.44 17.43
C LEU A 112 36.93 85.38 16.49
N ASP A 113 36.61 86.46 15.77
CA ASP A 113 35.56 86.48 14.75
C ASP A 113 35.83 85.41 13.66
N ALA A 114 37.09 85.29 13.22
CA ALA A 114 37.52 84.28 12.25
C ALA A 114 37.38 82.84 12.79
N LYS A 115 37.83 82.58 14.03
CA LYS A 115 37.71 81.27 14.70
C LYS A 115 36.23 80.89 14.91
N VAL A 116 35.37 81.84 15.26
CA VAL A 116 33.92 81.62 15.38
C VAL A 116 33.30 81.25 14.02
N SER A 117 33.71 81.92 12.94
CA SER A 117 33.24 81.60 11.57
C SER A 117 33.68 80.18 11.14
N GLU A 118 34.96 79.84 11.35
CA GLU A 118 35.52 78.53 11.04
C GLU A 118 34.83 77.39 11.82
N LEU A 119 34.63 77.58 13.13
CA LEU A 119 33.94 76.62 14.00
C LEU A 119 32.46 76.48 13.63
N SER A 120 31.78 77.58 13.27
CA SER A 120 30.38 77.55 12.82
C SER A 120 30.22 76.75 11.53
N HIS A 121 31.13 76.93 10.57
CA HIS A 121 31.14 76.16 9.33
C HIS A 121 31.43 74.67 9.57
N ARG A 122 32.43 74.34 10.40
CA ARG A 122 32.72 72.95 10.81
C ARG A 122 31.54 72.29 11.52
N HIS A 123 30.86 73.02 12.40
CA HIS A 123 29.69 72.53 13.13
C HIS A 123 28.55 72.19 12.16
N GLY A 124 28.19 73.11 11.25
CA GLY A 124 27.15 72.87 10.25
C GLY A 124 27.47 71.70 9.29
N ALA A 125 28.75 71.55 8.91
CA ALA A 125 29.20 70.39 8.12
C ALA A 125 29.08 69.06 8.89
N ALA A 126 29.46 69.05 10.17
CA ALA A 126 29.32 67.88 11.03
C ALA A 126 27.84 67.52 11.31
N GLU A 127 26.96 68.51 11.50
CA GLU A 127 25.52 68.28 11.61
C GLU A 127 24.94 67.67 10.32
N GLY A 128 25.32 68.22 9.15
CA GLY A 128 24.88 67.69 7.85
C GLY A 128 25.31 66.24 7.63
N ALA A 129 26.55 65.91 7.99
CA ALA A 129 27.04 64.53 7.96
C ALA A 129 26.29 63.62 8.94
N ASN A 130 26.01 64.09 10.16
CA ASN A 130 25.27 63.29 11.15
C ASN A 130 23.82 63.01 10.70
N ARG A 131 23.10 64.02 10.19
CA ARG A 131 21.75 63.84 9.61
C ARG A 131 21.76 62.81 8.47
N SER A 132 22.74 62.90 7.57
CA SER A 132 22.89 61.93 6.47
C SER A 132 23.20 60.50 6.95
N LEU A 133 23.85 60.33 8.10
CA LEU A 133 24.08 59.02 8.71
C LEU A 133 22.84 58.51 9.45
N GLU A 134 22.06 59.39 10.07
CA GLU A 134 20.77 59.06 10.69
C GLU A 134 19.75 58.57 9.65
N ASP A 135 19.66 59.24 8.50
CA ASP A 135 18.84 58.83 7.35
C ASP A 135 19.28 57.48 6.79
N GLU A 136 20.58 57.26 6.59
CA GLU A 136 21.12 55.97 6.11
C GLU A 136 20.87 54.84 7.12
N VAL A 137 21.03 55.09 8.41
CA VAL A 137 20.71 54.11 9.47
C VAL A 137 19.21 53.81 9.51
N ALA A 138 18.33 54.79 9.27
CA ALA A 138 16.89 54.57 9.13
C ALA A 138 16.58 53.70 7.90
N ARG A 139 17.20 54.01 6.74
CA ARG A 139 17.06 53.24 5.49
C ARG A 139 17.52 51.80 5.66
N LEU A 140 18.67 51.56 6.29
CA LEU A 140 19.22 50.23 6.55
C LEU A 140 18.35 49.44 7.54
N ARG A 141 17.78 50.08 8.57
CA ARG A 141 16.82 49.44 9.48
C ARG A 141 15.55 49.01 8.75
N ALA A 142 14.99 49.85 7.89
CA ALA A 142 13.82 49.53 7.08
C ALA A 142 14.11 48.36 6.10
N ALA A 143 15.26 48.38 5.42
CA ALA A 143 15.68 47.31 4.53
C ALA A 143 15.88 45.96 5.27
N ASN A 144 16.49 45.99 6.46
CA ASN A 144 16.68 44.78 7.28
C ASN A 144 15.34 44.21 7.79
N ALA A 145 14.40 45.08 8.17
CA ALA A 145 13.04 44.64 8.52
C ALA A 145 12.30 44.00 7.34
N ALA A 146 12.44 44.55 6.13
CA ALA A 146 11.85 43.96 4.92
C ALA A 146 12.47 42.59 4.58
N LEU A 147 13.80 42.45 4.66
CA LEU A 147 14.51 41.18 4.45
C LEU A 147 14.15 40.12 5.50
N ALA A 148 13.91 40.53 6.75
CA ALA A 148 13.42 39.63 7.79
C ALA A 148 11.99 39.11 7.49
N GLY A 149 11.13 39.96 6.90
CA GLY A 149 9.81 39.57 6.39
C GLY A 149 9.90 38.56 5.25
N GLU A 150 10.64 38.89 4.18
CA GLU A 150 10.83 37.98 3.02
C GLU A 150 11.43 36.63 3.45
N LYS A 151 12.37 36.64 4.42
CA LYS A 151 12.91 35.41 4.99
C LYS A 151 11.84 34.58 5.70
N ALA A 152 10.98 35.19 6.52
CA ALA A 152 9.91 34.47 7.21
C ALA A 152 8.90 33.85 6.23
N GLU A 153 8.54 34.57 5.16
CA GLU A 153 7.69 34.05 4.07
C GLU A 153 8.36 32.85 3.35
N ARG A 154 9.67 32.95 3.07
CA ARG A 154 10.46 31.85 2.48
C ARG A 154 10.54 30.64 3.40
N ASP A 155 10.76 30.83 4.70
CA ASP A 155 10.82 29.77 5.70
C ASP A 155 9.45 29.05 5.81
N VAL A 156 8.32 29.76 5.72
CA VAL A 156 6.97 29.17 5.62
C VAL A 156 6.81 28.36 4.32
N ALA A 157 7.12 28.94 3.17
CA ALA A 157 6.98 28.26 1.87
C ALA A 157 7.84 26.99 1.76
N VAL A 158 9.07 27.00 2.31
CA VAL A 158 9.94 25.83 2.40
C VAL A 158 9.32 24.73 3.27
N ASN A 159 8.69 25.09 4.39
CA ASN A 159 8.04 24.11 5.27
C ASN A 159 6.76 23.53 4.65
N GLU A 160 5.97 24.32 3.91
CA GLU A 160 4.87 23.79 3.10
C GLU A 160 5.35 22.80 2.03
N LEU A 161 6.42 23.13 1.28
CA LEU A 161 6.96 22.26 0.25
C LEU A 161 7.52 20.95 0.84
N ARG A 162 8.15 21.00 2.02
CA ARG A 162 8.57 19.81 2.78
C ARG A 162 7.38 18.93 3.17
N ALA A 163 6.31 19.51 3.70
CA ALA A 163 5.11 18.75 4.07
C ALA A 163 4.45 18.09 2.84
N ARG A 164 4.40 18.80 1.70
CA ARG A 164 3.90 18.25 0.42
C ARG A 164 4.80 17.13 -0.13
N LEU A 165 6.12 17.22 0.06
CA LEU A 165 7.07 16.18 -0.34
C LEU A 165 6.85 14.90 0.47
N VAL A 166 6.83 14.97 1.80
CA VAL A 166 6.60 13.80 2.67
C VAL A 166 5.27 13.11 2.34
N ALA A 167 4.19 13.88 2.17
CA ALA A 167 2.88 13.31 1.79
C ALA A 167 2.88 12.67 0.38
N ALA A 168 3.76 13.11 -0.52
CA ALA A 168 3.95 12.47 -1.83
C ALA A 168 4.79 11.18 -1.72
N GLU A 169 5.83 11.17 -0.87
CA GLU A 169 6.68 10.01 -0.60
C GLU A 169 5.89 8.88 0.08
N GLU A 170 5.06 9.19 1.09
CA GLU A 170 4.12 8.25 1.73
C GLU A 170 3.11 7.66 0.72
N LYS A 171 2.61 8.50 -0.19
CA LYS A 171 1.71 8.07 -1.27
C LYS A 171 2.41 7.13 -2.26
N VAL A 172 3.67 7.39 -2.62
CA VAL A 172 4.46 6.52 -3.50
C VAL A 172 4.80 5.19 -2.80
N SER A 173 5.13 5.20 -1.52
CA SER A 173 5.35 3.97 -0.73
C SER A 173 4.09 3.09 -0.72
N SER A 174 2.96 3.65 -0.28
CA SER A 174 1.69 2.91 -0.21
C SER A 174 1.19 2.45 -1.57
N GLN A 175 1.41 3.20 -2.66
CA GLN A 175 1.14 2.73 -4.02
C GLN A 175 2.07 1.57 -4.44
N SER A 176 3.34 1.57 -4.01
CA SER A 176 4.29 0.49 -4.28
C SER A 176 3.93 -0.81 -3.55
N GLU A 177 3.49 -0.71 -2.29
CA GLU A 177 2.95 -1.85 -1.52
C GLU A 177 1.72 -2.47 -2.18
N VAL A 178 0.79 -1.65 -2.69
CA VAL A 178 -0.38 -2.12 -3.46
C VAL A 178 0.07 -2.81 -4.75
N ILE A 179 1.08 -2.29 -5.44
CA ILE A 179 1.62 -2.89 -6.67
C ILE A 179 2.26 -4.26 -6.40
N GLU A 180 3.05 -4.43 -5.33
CA GLU A 180 3.62 -5.76 -4.99
C GLU A 180 2.56 -6.74 -4.51
N SER A 181 1.54 -6.28 -3.77
CA SER A 181 0.37 -7.09 -3.41
C SER A 181 -0.40 -7.58 -4.65
N GLN A 182 -0.61 -6.71 -5.65
CA GLN A 182 -1.22 -7.07 -6.93
C GLN A 182 -0.33 -8.04 -7.73
N LYS A 183 0.99 -7.83 -7.78
CA LYS A 183 1.93 -8.77 -8.42
C LYS A 183 1.92 -10.14 -7.76
N ALA A 184 1.86 -10.21 -6.43
CA ALA A 184 1.71 -11.47 -5.71
C ALA A 184 0.40 -12.17 -6.10
N ARG A 185 -0.72 -11.44 -6.10
CA ARG A 185 -2.02 -11.97 -6.50
C ARG A 185 -2.07 -12.46 -7.96
N ILE A 186 -1.34 -11.83 -8.87
CA ILE A 186 -1.20 -12.30 -10.26
C ILE A 186 -0.44 -13.63 -10.29
N ARG A 187 0.70 -13.76 -9.59
CA ARG A 187 1.47 -15.02 -9.51
C ARG A 187 0.62 -16.17 -8.94
N ASP A 188 -0.22 -15.91 -7.93
CA ASP A 188 -1.17 -16.89 -7.40
C ASP A 188 -2.19 -17.36 -8.45
N LEU A 189 -2.76 -16.42 -9.21
CA LEU A 189 -3.74 -16.71 -10.25
C LEU A 189 -3.13 -17.47 -11.43
N GLU A 190 -1.92 -17.11 -11.85
CA GLU A 190 -1.16 -17.88 -12.86
C GLU A 190 -0.86 -19.31 -12.39
N ALA A 191 -0.52 -19.50 -11.11
CA ALA A 191 -0.31 -20.83 -10.54
C ALA A 191 -1.61 -21.64 -10.48
N ALA A 192 -2.74 -21.01 -10.12
CA ALA A 192 -4.05 -21.63 -10.14
C ALA A 192 -4.51 -22.02 -11.55
N VAL A 193 -4.25 -21.18 -12.57
CA VAL A 193 -4.50 -21.50 -13.98
C VAL A 193 -3.65 -22.70 -14.42
N ARG A 194 -2.33 -22.68 -14.17
CA ARG A 194 -1.43 -23.81 -14.49
C ARG A 194 -1.87 -25.13 -13.83
N ALA A 195 -2.38 -25.08 -12.59
CA ALA A 195 -2.93 -26.24 -11.90
C ALA A 195 -4.28 -26.71 -12.48
N ALA A 196 -5.12 -25.78 -12.96
CA ALA A 196 -6.37 -26.11 -13.64
C ALA A 196 -6.12 -26.75 -15.03
N ASP A 197 -5.17 -26.23 -15.80
CA ASP A 197 -4.78 -26.77 -17.10
C ASP A 197 -4.21 -28.18 -16.99
N ALA A 198 -3.34 -28.44 -16.01
CA ALA A 198 -2.83 -29.78 -15.70
C ALA A 198 -3.99 -30.75 -15.37
N ARG A 199 -4.92 -30.34 -14.50
CA ARG A 199 -6.11 -31.15 -14.17
C ARG A 199 -7.02 -31.39 -15.38
N ILE A 200 -7.10 -30.45 -16.33
CA ILE A 200 -7.85 -30.63 -17.58
C ILE A 200 -7.14 -31.63 -18.51
N ALA A 201 -5.81 -31.69 -18.50
CA ALA A 201 -5.06 -32.75 -19.19
C ALA A 201 -5.33 -34.13 -18.56
N ASP A 202 -5.18 -34.27 -17.23
CA ASP A 202 -5.49 -35.52 -16.51
C ASP A 202 -6.91 -36.04 -16.81
N LEU A 203 -7.89 -35.12 -16.86
CA LEU A 203 -9.29 -35.45 -17.17
C LEU A 203 -9.51 -35.84 -18.64
N ARG A 204 -8.70 -35.35 -19.57
CA ARG A 204 -8.73 -35.77 -20.99
C ARG A 204 -8.11 -37.15 -21.17
N ASP A 205 -6.96 -37.39 -20.55
CA ASP A 205 -6.24 -38.67 -20.67
C ASP A 205 -7.01 -39.81 -19.99
N THR A 206 -7.60 -39.55 -18.81
CA THR A 206 -8.50 -40.51 -18.17
C THR A 206 -9.77 -40.75 -18.99
N ALA A 207 -10.39 -39.72 -19.58
CA ALA A 207 -11.54 -39.88 -20.46
C ALA A 207 -11.21 -40.71 -21.73
N ALA A 208 -10.05 -40.47 -22.37
CA ALA A 208 -9.57 -41.26 -23.50
C ALA A 208 -9.31 -42.73 -23.09
N GLY A 209 -8.72 -42.95 -21.91
CA GLY A 209 -8.55 -44.28 -21.33
C GLY A 209 -9.87 -44.97 -20.92
N HIS A 210 -10.95 -44.23 -20.71
CA HIS A 210 -12.30 -44.78 -20.53
C HIS A 210 -12.95 -45.14 -21.87
N ASP A 211 -12.84 -44.27 -22.88
CA ASP A 211 -13.34 -44.50 -24.25
C ASP A 211 -12.65 -45.70 -24.92
N GLN A 212 -11.32 -45.86 -24.78
CA GLN A 212 -10.63 -47.04 -25.29
C GLN A 212 -11.13 -48.34 -24.63
N ARG A 213 -11.25 -48.38 -23.29
CA ARG A 213 -11.80 -49.55 -22.58
C ARG A 213 -13.25 -49.85 -22.99
N ALA A 214 -14.05 -48.84 -23.32
CA ALA A 214 -15.40 -49.04 -23.84
C ALA A 214 -15.39 -49.69 -25.23
N LYS A 215 -14.48 -49.27 -26.13
CA LYS A 215 -14.27 -49.89 -27.45
C LYS A 215 -13.77 -51.33 -27.34
N ASP A 216 -12.82 -51.59 -26.45
CA ASP A 216 -12.29 -52.94 -26.20
C ASP A 216 -13.40 -53.88 -25.70
N ALA A 217 -14.18 -53.43 -24.69
CA ALA A 217 -15.32 -54.19 -24.19
C ALA A 217 -16.42 -54.39 -25.26
N GLN A 218 -16.67 -53.40 -26.12
CA GLN A 218 -17.58 -53.54 -27.26
C GLN A 218 -17.10 -54.62 -28.25
N ALA A 219 -15.80 -54.67 -28.53
CA ALA A 219 -15.20 -55.70 -29.38
C ALA A 219 -15.30 -57.10 -28.74
N GLU A 220 -15.10 -57.22 -27.43
CA GLU A 220 -15.30 -58.48 -26.70
C GLU A 220 -16.78 -58.93 -26.73
N VAL A 221 -17.73 -58.02 -26.56
CA VAL A 221 -19.17 -58.33 -26.68
C VAL A 221 -19.53 -58.79 -28.09
N LEU A 222 -19.02 -58.14 -29.13
CA LEU A 222 -19.23 -58.57 -30.52
C LEU A 222 -18.65 -59.98 -30.79
N LYS A 223 -17.46 -60.27 -30.28
CA LYS A 223 -16.84 -61.60 -30.32
C LYS A 223 -17.66 -62.64 -29.54
N GLY A 224 -18.20 -62.26 -28.38
CA GLY A 224 -19.12 -63.08 -27.59
C GLY A 224 -20.39 -63.43 -28.37
N ASN A 225 -21.00 -62.44 -29.03
CA ASN A 225 -22.19 -62.64 -29.87
C ASN A 225 -21.91 -63.60 -31.04
N GLN A 226 -20.76 -63.46 -31.73
CA GLN A 226 -20.34 -64.40 -32.79
C GLN A 226 -20.18 -65.85 -32.27
N ILE A 227 -19.66 -66.01 -31.05
CA ILE A 227 -19.56 -67.34 -30.40
C ILE A 227 -20.96 -67.88 -30.06
N ILE A 228 -21.88 -67.04 -29.57
CA ILE A 228 -23.27 -67.41 -29.28
C ILE A 228 -23.99 -67.84 -30.57
N GLU A 229 -23.89 -67.06 -31.65
CA GLU A 229 -24.46 -67.41 -32.97
C GLU A 229 -23.93 -68.74 -33.48
N LYS A 230 -22.61 -68.97 -33.38
CA LYS A 230 -22.00 -70.26 -33.74
C LYS A 230 -22.57 -71.40 -32.90
N LEU A 231 -22.61 -71.26 -31.58
CA LEU A 231 -23.14 -72.28 -30.67
C LEU A 231 -24.64 -72.53 -30.88
N MET A 232 -25.42 -71.51 -31.25
CA MET A 232 -26.84 -71.66 -31.63
C MET A 232 -27.00 -72.45 -32.94
N ASN A 233 -26.13 -72.21 -33.92
CA ASN A 233 -26.11 -72.96 -35.17
C ASN A 233 -25.64 -74.41 -34.96
N ASP A 234 -24.57 -74.64 -34.20
CA ASP A 234 -24.09 -75.97 -33.83
C ASP A 234 -25.16 -76.75 -33.03
N LEU A 235 -25.88 -76.08 -32.11
CA LEU A 235 -27.01 -76.65 -31.38
C LEU A 235 -28.20 -76.99 -32.29
N LYS A 236 -28.50 -76.16 -33.30
CA LYS A 236 -29.55 -76.43 -34.29
C LYS A 236 -29.18 -77.65 -35.15
N LEU A 237 -27.98 -77.69 -35.71
CA LEU A 237 -27.45 -78.81 -36.48
C LEU A 237 -27.40 -80.11 -35.66
N SER A 238 -27.04 -80.01 -34.38
CA SER A 238 -27.07 -81.13 -33.43
C SER A 238 -28.50 -81.62 -33.18
N LYS A 239 -29.46 -80.73 -32.92
CA LYS A 239 -30.89 -81.07 -32.80
C LYS A 239 -31.45 -81.73 -34.07
N GLU A 240 -31.06 -81.26 -35.25
CA GLU A 240 -31.43 -81.88 -36.53
C GLU A 240 -30.77 -83.25 -36.75
N LYS A 241 -29.53 -83.44 -36.28
CA LYS A 241 -28.83 -84.73 -36.28
C LYS A 241 -29.48 -85.72 -35.30
N VAL A 242 -29.94 -85.26 -34.14
CA VAL A 242 -30.73 -86.05 -33.18
C VAL A 242 -32.10 -86.41 -33.76
N LYS A 243 -32.83 -85.47 -34.37
CA LYS A 243 -34.10 -85.77 -35.05
C LYS A 243 -33.93 -86.82 -36.18
N ARG A 244 -32.86 -86.71 -36.98
CA ARG A 244 -32.53 -87.71 -37.99
C ARG A 244 -32.20 -89.08 -37.38
N LYS A 245 -31.43 -89.13 -36.28
CA LYS A 245 -31.22 -90.37 -35.52
C LYS A 245 -32.53 -90.96 -35.00
N GLN A 246 -33.41 -90.15 -34.42
CA GLN A 246 -34.71 -90.61 -33.92
C GLN A 246 -35.59 -91.19 -35.03
N ALA A 247 -35.64 -90.55 -36.20
CA ALA A 247 -36.38 -91.08 -37.35
C ALA A 247 -35.78 -92.39 -37.90
N ILE A 248 -34.46 -92.56 -37.83
CA ILE A 248 -33.79 -93.83 -38.17
C ILE A 248 -34.14 -94.90 -37.12
N ILE A 249 -34.11 -94.56 -35.83
CA ILE A 249 -34.47 -95.49 -34.74
C ILE A 249 -35.91 -95.94 -34.87
N VAL A 250 -36.88 -95.03 -35.05
CA VAL A 250 -38.30 -95.38 -35.25
C VAL A 250 -38.47 -96.30 -36.46
N ARG A 251 -37.78 -96.03 -37.57
CA ARG A 251 -37.81 -96.93 -38.74
C ARG A 251 -37.17 -98.30 -38.48
N GLN A 252 -36.15 -98.37 -37.63
CA GLN A 252 -35.53 -99.63 -37.20
C GLN A 252 -36.43 -100.39 -36.20
N GLU A 253 -37.19 -99.69 -35.36
CA GLU A 253 -38.22 -100.25 -34.48
C GLU A 253 -39.41 -100.78 -35.30
N GLU A 254 -39.86 -100.05 -36.33
CA GLU A 254 -40.86 -100.50 -37.31
C GLU A 254 -40.38 -101.75 -38.07
N GLU A 255 -39.12 -101.78 -38.54
CA GLU A 255 -38.58 -102.96 -39.24
C GLU A 255 -38.38 -104.15 -38.28
N LEU A 256 -38.01 -103.91 -37.03
CA LEU A 256 -37.96 -104.94 -35.99
C LEU A 256 -39.35 -105.51 -35.71
N GLN A 257 -40.37 -104.67 -35.49
CA GLN A 257 -41.75 -105.12 -35.31
C GLN A 257 -42.28 -105.88 -36.53
N ALA A 258 -41.93 -105.46 -37.75
CA ALA A 258 -42.28 -106.20 -38.96
C ALA A 258 -41.59 -107.58 -39.02
N ARG A 259 -40.31 -107.67 -38.64
CA ARG A 259 -39.56 -108.94 -38.54
C ARG A 259 -40.07 -109.84 -37.41
N GLU A 260 -40.42 -109.29 -36.25
CA GLU A 260 -41.03 -110.01 -35.13
C GLU A 260 -42.44 -110.52 -35.48
N GLY A 261 -43.25 -109.70 -36.17
CA GLY A 261 -44.55 -110.10 -36.68
C GLY A 261 -44.46 -111.19 -37.75
N ALA A 262 -43.48 -111.10 -38.66
CA ALA A 262 -43.19 -112.13 -39.66
C ALA A 262 -42.67 -113.42 -39.00
N LEU A 263 -41.78 -113.31 -38.00
CA LEU A 263 -41.29 -114.45 -37.21
C LEU A 263 -42.44 -115.14 -36.48
N ALA A 264 -43.28 -114.40 -35.77
CA ALA A 264 -44.46 -114.92 -35.08
C ALA A 264 -45.53 -115.46 -36.04
N GLY A 265 -45.54 -115.02 -37.30
CA GLY A 265 -46.33 -115.59 -38.40
C GLY A 265 -45.78 -116.95 -38.82
N ALA A 266 -44.52 -117.00 -39.26
CA ALA A 266 -43.83 -118.22 -39.65
C ALA A 266 -43.77 -119.26 -38.51
N GLN A 267 -43.72 -118.82 -37.25
CA GLN A 267 -43.75 -119.70 -36.07
C GLN A 267 -45.15 -120.28 -35.81
N ARG A 268 -46.23 -119.56 -36.17
CA ARG A 268 -47.60 -120.10 -36.21
C ARG A 268 -47.81 -121.04 -37.40
N GLU A 269 -47.25 -120.73 -38.57
CA GLU A 269 -47.25 -121.65 -39.71
C GLU A 269 -46.48 -122.93 -39.39
N ALA A 270 -45.31 -122.82 -38.75
CA ALA A 270 -44.53 -123.98 -38.30
C ALA A 270 -45.27 -124.81 -37.24
N GLN A 271 -46.02 -124.17 -36.32
CA GLN A 271 -46.92 -124.88 -35.40
C GLN A 271 -48.09 -125.56 -36.12
N GLY A 272 -48.72 -124.91 -37.10
CA GLY A 272 -49.78 -125.50 -37.92
C GLY A 272 -49.30 -126.67 -38.77
N LEU A 273 -48.11 -126.55 -39.37
CA LEU A 273 -47.44 -127.63 -40.11
C LEU A 273 -47.01 -128.77 -39.18
N ALA A 274 -46.57 -128.48 -37.96
CA ALA A 274 -46.27 -129.51 -36.96
C ALA A 274 -47.55 -130.25 -36.53
N GLN A 275 -48.65 -129.53 -36.25
CA GLN A 275 -49.95 -130.13 -35.94
C GLN A 275 -50.50 -130.95 -37.11
N ALA A 276 -50.34 -130.49 -38.35
CA ALA A 276 -50.70 -131.25 -39.54
C ALA A 276 -49.82 -132.51 -39.72
N ALA A 277 -48.51 -132.40 -39.47
CA ALA A 277 -47.59 -133.53 -39.49
C ALA A 277 -47.87 -134.56 -38.38
N ASP A 278 -48.29 -134.12 -37.19
CA ASP A 278 -48.72 -135.01 -36.11
C ASP A 278 -50.10 -135.61 -36.37
N GLY A 279 -51.02 -134.88 -37.02
CA GLY A 279 -52.26 -135.43 -37.57
C GLY A 279 -51.98 -136.56 -38.57
N LEU A 280 -51.12 -136.32 -39.56
CA LEU A 280 -50.67 -137.32 -40.53
C LEU A 280 -49.90 -138.48 -39.88
N ARG A 281 -49.11 -138.24 -38.82
CA ARG A 281 -48.48 -139.32 -38.04
C ARG A 281 -49.50 -140.17 -37.32
N ASN A 282 -50.53 -139.58 -36.73
CA ASN A 282 -51.61 -140.29 -36.06
C ASN A 282 -52.48 -141.09 -37.05
N GLU A 283 -52.73 -140.55 -38.25
CA GLU A 283 -53.37 -141.25 -39.35
C GLU A 283 -52.51 -142.44 -39.84
N VAL A 284 -51.22 -142.24 -40.06
CA VAL A 284 -50.27 -143.32 -40.41
C VAL A 284 -50.12 -144.34 -39.27
N ALA A 285 -50.25 -143.94 -38.01
CA ALA A 285 -50.24 -144.85 -36.86
C ALA A 285 -51.55 -145.66 -36.79
N GLY A 286 -52.71 -145.03 -37.04
CA GLY A 286 -54.01 -145.69 -37.15
C GLY A 286 -54.04 -146.70 -38.29
N LEU A 287 -53.63 -146.31 -39.49
CA LEU A 287 -53.50 -147.19 -40.66
C LEU A 287 -52.49 -148.33 -40.40
N ARG A 288 -51.44 -148.12 -39.61
CA ARG A 288 -50.53 -149.20 -39.18
C ARG A 288 -51.15 -150.13 -38.15
N ALA A 289 -51.94 -149.61 -37.21
CA ALA A 289 -52.67 -150.41 -36.23
C ALA A 289 -53.73 -151.28 -36.92
N GLU A 290 -54.51 -150.70 -37.83
CA GLU A 290 -55.50 -151.40 -38.67
C GLU A 290 -54.83 -152.45 -39.58
N ASN A 291 -53.69 -152.13 -40.19
CA ASN A 291 -52.90 -153.11 -40.96
C ASN A 291 -52.34 -154.24 -40.06
N GLY A 292 -52.03 -153.94 -38.80
CA GLY A 292 -51.65 -154.92 -37.78
C GLY A 292 -52.82 -155.81 -37.36
N GLU A 293 -54.00 -155.23 -37.14
CA GLU A 293 -55.22 -155.96 -36.79
C GLU A 293 -55.70 -156.86 -37.95
N LEU A 294 -55.61 -156.39 -39.20
CA LEU A 294 -55.87 -157.20 -40.38
C LEU A 294 -54.87 -158.36 -40.53
N LYS A 295 -53.59 -158.15 -40.18
CA LYS A 295 -52.59 -159.23 -40.12
C LYS A 295 -52.84 -160.21 -38.98
N ALA A 296 -53.28 -159.75 -37.81
CA ALA A 296 -53.67 -160.61 -36.70
C ALA A 296 -54.88 -161.48 -37.11
N LYS A 297 -55.93 -160.89 -37.68
CA LYS A 297 -57.09 -161.62 -38.23
C LYS A 297 -56.71 -162.60 -39.35
N LEU A 298 -55.70 -162.28 -40.15
CA LEU A 298 -55.16 -163.18 -41.17
C LEU A 298 -54.47 -164.41 -40.53
N GLU A 299 -53.61 -164.22 -39.54
CA GLU A 299 -52.94 -165.35 -38.85
C GLU A 299 -53.90 -166.13 -37.92
N ASP A 300 -54.92 -165.51 -37.33
CA ASP A 300 -56.01 -166.21 -36.63
C ASP A 300 -56.80 -167.11 -37.60
N SER A 301 -57.14 -166.61 -38.79
CA SER A 301 -57.79 -167.42 -39.83
C SER A 301 -56.89 -168.56 -40.33
N LYS A 302 -55.58 -168.32 -40.42
CA LYS A 302 -54.56 -169.30 -40.83
C LYS A 302 -54.31 -170.37 -39.78
N THR A 303 -54.34 -170.02 -38.49
CA THR A 303 -54.24 -170.98 -37.37
C THR A 303 -55.55 -171.73 -37.17
N GLN A 304 -56.71 -171.13 -37.42
CA GLN A 304 -57.99 -171.85 -37.57
C GLN A 304 -57.92 -172.87 -38.72
N LEU A 305 -57.33 -172.53 -39.86
CA LEU A 305 -57.12 -173.47 -40.97
C LEU A 305 -56.17 -174.60 -40.57
N GLN A 306 -55.03 -174.33 -39.94
CA GLN A 306 -54.11 -175.37 -39.44
C GLN A 306 -54.76 -176.26 -38.36
N SER A 307 -55.61 -175.69 -37.49
CA SER A 307 -56.37 -176.45 -36.49
C SER A 307 -57.38 -177.40 -37.14
N ASN A 308 -58.13 -176.93 -38.14
CA ASN A 308 -58.97 -177.81 -38.97
C ASN A 308 -58.15 -178.88 -39.71
N GLU A 309 -56.97 -178.53 -40.23
CA GLU A 309 -56.10 -179.47 -40.95
C GLU A 309 -55.45 -180.53 -40.03
N GLN A 310 -55.30 -180.24 -38.74
CA GLN A 310 -54.96 -181.22 -37.70
C GLN A 310 -56.18 -182.07 -37.30
N MET A 311 -57.37 -181.46 -37.16
CA MET A 311 -58.61 -182.16 -36.85
C MET A 311 -58.99 -183.17 -37.95
N ILE A 312 -58.82 -182.81 -39.22
CA ILE A 312 -59.00 -183.70 -40.39
C ILE A 312 -57.99 -184.85 -40.36
N ARG A 313 -56.73 -184.60 -39.98
CA ARG A 313 -55.72 -185.66 -39.79
C ARG A 313 -56.09 -186.63 -38.66
N TRP A 314 -56.61 -186.12 -37.55
CA TRP A 314 -57.03 -186.95 -36.41
C TRP A 314 -58.26 -187.82 -36.75
N LEU A 315 -59.26 -187.24 -37.44
CA LEU A 315 -60.44 -187.95 -37.92
C LEU A 315 -60.08 -189.09 -38.89
N ASN A 316 -59.21 -188.84 -39.86
CA ASN A 316 -58.77 -189.88 -40.81
C ASN A 316 -58.06 -191.07 -40.12
N GLN A 317 -57.36 -190.83 -39.00
CA GLN A 317 -56.70 -191.91 -38.26
C GLN A 317 -57.70 -192.83 -37.55
N GLN A 318 -58.72 -192.27 -36.87
CA GLN A 318 -59.76 -193.07 -36.20
C GLN A 318 -60.65 -193.86 -37.18
N VAL A 319 -60.88 -193.35 -38.38
CA VAL A 319 -61.72 -194.00 -39.41
C VAL A 319 -61.12 -195.29 -39.97
N THR A 320 -59.83 -195.58 -39.73
CA THR A 320 -59.15 -196.77 -40.29
C THR A 320 -59.31 -198.04 -39.43
N GLU A 321 -59.56 -197.94 -38.12
CA GLU A 321 -59.49 -199.09 -37.18
C GLU A 321 -60.84 -199.63 -36.67
N ALA A 322 -61.92 -198.83 -36.67
CA ALA A 322 -63.20 -199.22 -36.06
C ALA A 322 -64.08 -200.18 -36.90
N GLN A 323 -63.54 -200.70 -38.02
CA GLN A 323 -64.13 -201.75 -38.86
C GLN A 323 -65.52 -201.42 -39.48
N LEU A 324 -66.34 -202.46 -39.64
CA LEU A 324 -67.65 -202.54 -40.29
C LEU A 324 -68.57 -201.32 -40.05
N GLY A 325 -68.63 -200.40 -41.02
CA GLY A 325 -69.49 -199.21 -41.01
C GLY A 325 -69.22 -198.34 -42.25
N ALA A 326 -69.73 -198.60 -43.45
CA ALA A 326 -71.16 -198.68 -43.80
C ALA A 326 -71.97 -197.51 -43.23
N SER A 327 -72.68 -196.67 -44.00
CA SER A 327 -72.87 -196.57 -45.45
C SER A 327 -73.54 -195.20 -45.76
N GLY A 328 -73.75 -194.84 -47.04
CA GLY A 328 -74.42 -193.59 -47.44
C GLY A 328 -73.42 -192.43 -47.67
N ALA A 329 -73.22 -191.81 -48.84
CA ALA A 329 -74.05 -191.46 -50.01
C ALA A 329 -74.68 -190.03 -49.94
N VAL A 330 -74.39 -189.22 -50.98
CA VAL A 330 -75.36 -188.58 -51.92
C VAL A 330 -76.50 -187.70 -51.33
N PRO A 331 -76.80 -186.48 -51.87
CA PRO A 331 -75.98 -185.53 -52.65
C PRO A 331 -76.33 -184.01 -52.42
N GLY A 332 -75.65 -183.10 -53.13
CA GLY A 332 -76.23 -181.82 -53.61
C GLY A 332 -76.60 -180.74 -52.56
N SER A 333 -77.41 -179.70 -52.84
CA SER A 333 -77.74 -179.01 -54.12
C SER A 333 -78.77 -177.85 -53.93
N ARG A 334 -78.40 -176.60 -54.31
CA ARG A 334 -79.25 -175.45 -54.74
C ARG A 334 -80.14 -174.64 -53.75
N TYR A 335 -80.17 -173.32 -54.01
CA TYR A 335 -81.16 -172.26 -53.62
C TYR A 335 -81.28 -171.95 -52.10
N ALA A 336 -81.81 -170.81 -51.60
CA ALA A 336 -82.38 -169.57 -52.18
C ALA A 336 -82.07 -168.38 -51.21
N PHE A 337 -81.80 -167.11 -51.61
CA PHE A 337 -82.69 -166.03 -52.12
C PHE A 337 -83.52 -165.23 -51.07
N ARG A 338 -83.20 -163.92 -50.92
CA ARG A 338 -84.00 -162.81 -50.29
C ARG A 338 -84.26 -162.87 -48.77
N PRO A 339 -84.70 -161.78 -48.08
CA PRO A 339 -85.13 -160.43 -48.54
C PRO A 339 -83.95 -159.39 -48.48
N ALA A 340 -83.99 -158.08 -48.14
CA ALA A 340 -84.99 -157.14 -47.61
C ALA A 340 -84.70 -155.64 -47.97
N LEU A 341 -85.35 -154.69 -47.28
CA LEU A 341 -85.30 -153.20 -47.41
C LEU A 341 -85.33 -152.57 -45.96
N THR A 342 -85.21 -151.27 -45.65
CA THR A 342 -85.84 -150.03 -46.20
C THR A 342 -85.11 -148.71 -45.85
N SER A 343 -85.44 -147.61 -46.57
CA SER A 343 -85.70 -146.19 -46.12
C SER A 343 -84.79 -145.46 -45.09
N SER A 344 -84.54 -144.13 -45.15
CA SER A 344 -84.92 -143.06 -46.11
C SER A 344 -84.29 -141.68 -45.74
N GLN A 345 -83.88 -140.91 -46.76
CA GLN A 345 -83.95 -139.43 -46.99
C GLN A 345 -83.78 -138.34 -45.86
N PRO A 346 -83.51 -137.06 -46.24
CA PRO A 346 -82.85 -136.02 -45.40
C PRO A 346 -83.75 -134.74 -45.26
N PRO A 347 -83.36 -133.44 -45.46
CA PRO A 347 -82.10 -132.67 -45.32
C PRO A 347 -82.25 -131.30 -44.55
N THR A 348 -81.24 -130.41 -44.66
CA THR A 348 -81.28 -128.91 -44.77
C THR A 348 -80.71 -128.00 -43.65
N ALA A 349 -80.16 -126.83 -44.11
CA ALA A 349 -80.18 -125.49 -43.49
C ALA A 349 -79.31 -125.19 -42.23
N THR A 350 -78.77 -123.98 -41.96
CA THR A 350 -78.61 -122.70 -42.72
C THR A 350 -77.59 -121.74 -42.05
N GLY A 351 -77.07 -120.76 -42.80
CA GLY A 351 -76.55 -119.46 -42.28
C GLY A 351 -75.06 -119.43 -41.88
N SER A 352 -74.17 -118.55 -42.35
CA SER A 352 -74.24 -117.31 -43.14
C SER A 352 -74.93 -116.10 -42.50
N MET A 353 -74.15 -115.04 -42.24
CA MET A 353 -74.48 -113.64 -42.58
C MET A 353 -73.19 -112.81 -42.73
N SER A 354 -73.22 -111.82 -43.62
CA SER A 354 -72.21 -110.76 -43.78
C SER A 354 -72.92 -109.45 -44.07
N THR A 355 -72.43 -108.32 -43.53
CA THR A 355 -72.72 -106.89 -43.87
C THR A 355 -72.19 -106.01 -42.71
N ALA A 356 -71.84 -104.73 -42.87
CA ALA A 356 -71.43 -103.95 -44.04
C ALA A 356 -70.65 -102.68 -43.57
N LEU A 357 -69.90 -102.06 -44.50
CA LEU A 357 -69.44 -100.66 -44.41
C LEU A 357 -70.58 -99.71 -44.83
N PRO A 358 -70.65 -98.41 -44.42
CA PRO A 358 -69.57 -97.44 -44.68
C PRO A 358 -69.33 -96.23 -43.71
N ALA A 359 -68.06 -95.77 -43.73
CA ALA A 359 -67.54 -94.38 -43.71
C ALA A 359 -67.85 -93.35 -42.56
N PRO A 360 -66.83 -92.56 -42.11
CA PRO A 360 -66.94 -91.45 -41.13
C PRO A 360 -66.88 -90.06 -41.83
N PRO A 361 -66.81 -88.86 -41.16
CA PRO A 361 -65.57 -88.37 -40.49
C PRO A 361 -65.77 -87.38 -39.29
N SER A 362 -64.64 -86.83 -38.78
CA SER A 362 -64.51 -85.53 -38.05
C SER A 362 -64.98 -85.45 -36.58
N MET A 363 -64.38 -84.67 -35.65
CA MET A 363 -63.22 -83.75 -35.62
C MET A 363 -62.25 -84.18 -34.49
N THR A 364 -60.96 -84.44 -34.73
CA THR A 364 -59.78 -83.54 -34.52
C THR A 364 -59.65 -82.80 -33.18
N ALA A 365 -58.42 -82.76 -32.66
CA ALA A 365 -58.05 -82.20 -31.36
C ALA A 365 -57.05 -81.02 -31.47
N ALA A 366 -56.58 -80.56 -30.31
CA ALA A 366 -55.40 -79.71 -30.05
C ALA A 366 -55.53 -78.17 -30.12
N THR A 367 -55.11 -77.56 -29.00
CA THR A 367 -54.48 -76.24 -28.83
C THR A 367 -53.18 -76.11 -29.68
N PRO A 368 -52.52 -74.92 -29.83
CA PRO A 368 -52.58 -73.73 -28.95
C PRO A 368 -52.55 -72.32 -29.60
N GLY A 369 -53.00 -71.33 -28.81
CA GLY A 369 -52.16 -70.17 -28.44
C GLY A 369 -52.32 -68.84 -29.18
N GLY A 370 -52.37 -67.74 -28.40
CA GLY A 370 -51.89 -66.41 -28.84
C GLY A 370 -52.72 -65.19 -28.42
N LEU A 371 -52.14 -64.35 -27.53
CA LEU A 371 -52.36 -62.88 -27.40
C LEU A 371 -53.78 -62.41 -26.96
N LEU A 372 -54.01 -61.25 -26.31
CA LEU A 372 -53.18 -60.06 -25.98
C LEU A 372 -53.77 -59.29 -24.74
N THR A 373 -53.03 -58.25 -24.26
CA THR A 373 -53.47 -57.07 -23.46
C THR A 373 -53.53 -57.10 -21.91
N ALA A 374 -53.16 -55.94 -21.35
CA ALA A 374 -53.58 -55.27 -20.10
C ALA A 374 -53.41 -55.95 -18.71
N GLY A 375 -52.68 -55.25 -17.82
CA GLY A 375 -52.88 -55.26 -16.36
C GLY A 375 -53.68 -54.00 -15.93
N PRO A 376 -53.47 -53.42 -14.71
CA PRO A 376 -52.59 -53.83 -13.61
C PRO A 376 -53.28 -53.87 -12.22
N SER A 377 -52.58 -54.32 -11.16
CA SER A 377 -52.54 -53.60 -9.86
C SER A 377 -51.48 -54.17 -8.88
N THR A 378 -51.21 -53.43 -7.81
CA THR A 378 -50.05 -53.50 -6.91
C THR A 378 -50.16 -54.48 -5.73
N THR A 379 -49.03 -55.10 -5.34
CA THR A 379 -48.50 -55.35 -3.97
C THR A 379 -47.25 -56.24 -4.08
N ALA A 380 -46.29 -56.35 -3.15
CA ALA A 380 -45.69 -55.45 -2.16
C ALA A 380 -44.46 -56.19 -1.54
N SER A 381 -43.49 -55.47 -0.93
CA SER A 381 -42.34 -56.04 -0.17
C SER A 381 -41.29 -56.86 -0.96
N LYS A 382 -40.07 -57.16 -0.46
CA LYS A 382 -39.12 -56.45 0.46
C LYS A 382 -37.79 -57.25 0.46
N TYR A 383 -36.65 -56.56 0.69
CA TYR A 383 -35.25 -57.08 0.63
C TYR A 383 -34.77 -57.43 -0.80
N GLY A 384 -33.49 -57.24 -1.18
CA GLY A 384 -32.40 -56.49 -0.52
C GLY A 384 -31.00 -56.95 -0.97
N GLY A 385 -30.03 -56.04 -1.11
CA GLY A 385 -28.60 -56.38 -1.19
C GLY A 385 -27.73 -55.68 -2.26
N MET A 386 -26.85 -54.78 -1.79
CA MET A 386 -25.54 -54.32 -2.36
C MET A 386 -25.44 -53.64 -3.74
N GLY A 387 -24.61 -52.57 -3.77
CA GLY A 387 -24.00 -51.95 -4.96
C GLY A 387 -24.84 -50.87 -5.65
N GLY A 388 -24.35 -49.66 -5.97
CA GLY A 388 -23.06 -49.03 -5.63
C GLY A 388 -22.66 -47.97 -6.67
N ILE A 389 -22.30 -46.75 -6.22
CA ILE A 389 -21.98 -45.56 -7.07
C ILE A 389 -23.25 -45.02 -7.79
N GLY A 390 -23.51 -43.71 -7.91
CA GLY A 390 -22.85 -42.52 -7.37
C GLY A 390 -23.43 -41.22 -7.96
N THR A 391 -22.88 -40.06 -7.58
CA THR A 391 -23.32 -38.68 -7.93
C THR A 391 -24.64 -38.22 -7.29
N GLY A 392 -24.71 -36.94 -6.92
CA GLY A 392 -25.83 -36.34 -6.17
C GLY A 392 -25.44 -35.00 -5.54
N VAL A 393 -25.47 -33.93 -6.34
CA VAL A 393 -24.96 -32.60 -5.96
C VAL A 393 -25.81 -31.95 -4.86
N LYS A 394 -25.15 -31.27 -3.91
CA LYS A 394 -25.74 -30.25 -3.04
C LYS A 394 -24.89 -28.96 -3.06
N PRO A 395 -25.49 -27.78 -2.92
CA PRO A 395 -24.80 -26.51 -3.09
C PRO A 395 -23.92 -26.15 -1.87
N TYR A 396 -22.82 -25.44 -2.12
CA TYR A 396 -22.03 -24.78 -1.08
C TYR A 396 -22.40 -23.30 -0.96
N ALA A 397 -22.32 -22.78 0.26
CA ALA A 397 -22.61 -21.38 0.57
C ALA A 397 -21.49 -20.44 0.12
N THR A 398 -21.85 -19.18 -0.14
CA THR A 398 -20.91 -18.09 -0.41
C THR A 398 -20.32 -17.51 0.87
N PRO A 399 -18.99 -17.35 0.98
CA PRO A 399 -18.40 -16.49 2.00
C PRO A 399 -18.45 -15.02 1.53
N ALA A 400 -19.05 -14.14 2.32
CA ALA A 400 -19.05 -12.70 2.05
C ALA A 400 -17.69 -12.07 2.43
N SER A 401 -17.17 -11.19 1.57
CA SER A 401 -15.99 -10.37 1.85
C SER A 401 -16.39 -8.99 2.41
N PRO A 402 -15.59 -8.37 3.31
CA PRO A 402 -15.95 -7.12 3.95
C PRO A 402 -15.68 -5.89 3.06
N SER A 403 -16.69 -5.05 2.87
CA SER A 403 -16.56 -3.74 2.19
C SER A 403 -15.88 -2.71 3.09
N ARG A 404 -14.61 -2.39 2.83
CA ARG A 404 -13.90 -1.26 3.45
C ARG A 404 -14.13 0.01 2.64
N ALA A 405 -14.98 0.91 3.13
CA ALA A 405 -15.22 2.20 2.48
C ALA A 405 -14.03 3.17 2.67
N THR A 406 -13.72 3.94 1.63
CA THR A 406 -12.75 5.05 1.65
C THR A 406 -13.46 6.38 1.38
N PRO A 407 -13.27 7.44 2.19
CA PRO A 407 -13.77 8.77 1.87
C PRO A 407 -12.90 9.45 0.79
N ALA A 408 -13.52 10.27 -0.05
CA ALA A 408 -12.85 11.12 -1.03
C ALA A 408 -12.99 12.61 -0.62
N PRO A 409 -11.98 13.48 -0.84
CA PRO A 409 -12.01 14.87 -0.38
C PRO A 409 -12.46 15.87 -1.46
N SER A 410 -13.31 16.83 -1.10
CA SER A 410 -13.44 18.18 -1.69
C SER A 410 -14.22 19.05 -0.71
N ALA A 411 -13.88 20.29 -0.31
CA ALA A 411 -13.18 21.44 -0.93
C ALA A 411 -14.17 22.56 -1.30
N TYR A 412 -13.88 23.79 -0.83
CA TYR A 412 -14.72 25.00 -0.83
C TYR A 412 -16.02 24.92 0.00
N GLY A 413 -16.48 25.99 0.67
CA GLY A 413 -15.80 27.26 0.96
C GLY A 413 -16.72 28.39 1.47
N ALA A 414 -16.11 29.34 2.20
CA ALA A 414 -16.56 30.72 2.48
C ALA A 414 -17.75 31.02 3.44
N ALA A 415 -17.51 32.07 4.25
CA ALA A 415 -18.44 33.07 4.79
C ALA A 415 -19.44 32.69 5.92
N GLY A 416 -19.81 33.72 6.70
CA GLY A 416 -20.91 33.71 7.67
C GLY A 416 -20.48 33.56 9.13
N GLY A 417 -20.42 34.67 9.87
CA GLY A 417 -20.31 34.65 11.34
C GLY A 417 -21.46 35.40 12.00
N THR A 418 -21.76 35.08 13.25
CA THR A 418 -22.46 35.98 14.20
C THR A 418 -22.22 35.54 15.65
N ALA A 419 -22.52 36.45 16.59
CA ALA A 419 -22.12 36.37 17.99
C ALA A 419 -22.83 35.27 18.81
N SER A 420 -22.14 34.81 19.87
CA SER A 420 -22.78 34.68 21.19
C SER A 420 -21.78 34.78 22.35
N MET A 421 -22.31 35.23 23.49
CA MET A 421 -21.62 35.56 24.72
C MET A 421 -21.01 34.34 25.44
N VAL A 422 -19.87 34.54 26.12
CA VAL A 422 -19.72 34.18 27.54
C VAL A 422 -18.92 35.29 28.24
N ARG A 423 -19.37 35.74 29.42
CA ARG A 423 -18.60 36.62 30.33
C ARG A 423 -17.65 35.79 31.20
N TYR A 424 -16.50 36.33 31.55
CA TYR A 424 -16.10 36.50 32.96
C TYR A 424 -15.13 37.71 33.10
N GLY A 425 -14.80 38.11 34.33
CA GLY A 425 -14.04 39.34 34.62
C GLY A 425 -12.56 39.30 34.18
N GLY A 426 -11.79 40.38 34.31
CA GLY A 426 -12.07 41.64 35.00
C GLY A 426 -10.90 42.04 35.92
N VAL A 427 -10.71 43.34 36.19
CA VAL A 427 -9.47 43.94 36.75
C VAL A 427 -8.30 43.86 35.76
N GLY A 428 -7.49 44.89 35.53
CA GLY A 428 -7.57 46.29 35.96
C GLY A 428 -6.37 47.06 35.37
N GLY A 429 -6.55 48.30 34.95
CA GLY A 429 -5.45 49.12 34.38
C GLY A 429 -4.86 50.09 35.39
N VAL A 430 -3.64 50.59 35.10
CA VAL A 430 -3.12 51.92 35.44
C VAL A 430 -1.80 52.13 34.67
N GLU A 431 -1.55 53.35 34.23
CA GLU A 431 -0.29 53.76 33.57
C GLU A 431 0.79 54.07 34.62
N ALA A 432 2.06 53.78 34.31
CA ALA A 432 3.19 54.39 35.02
C ALA A 432 4.42 54.50 34.10
N THR A 433 4.92 55.72 33.93
CA THR A 433 6.27 55.99 33.44
C THR A 433 7.29 55.80 34.57
N GLY A 434 8.52 55.39 34.24
CA GLY A 434 9.56 55.20 35.25
C GLY A 434 10.94 54.99 34.64
N ALA A 435 11.78 56.02 34.65
CA ALA A 435 13.18 55.91 34.28
C ALA A 435 14.00 55.38 35.49
N GLY A 436 14.97 54.49 35.24
CA GLY A 436 15.84 53.93 36.26
C GLY A 436 17.24 53.68 35.73
N LEU A 437 18.21 54.51 36.14
CA LEU A 437 19.63 54.31 35.87
C LEU A 437 20.21 53.28 36.85
N GLY A 438 21.02 52.35 36.34
CA GLY A 438 21.75 51.36 37.14
C GLY A 438 23.15 51.13 36.58
N TYR A 439 24.19 51.29 37.41
CA TYR A 439 25.59 51.29 37.00
C TYR A 439 26.33 50.00 37.39
N GLY A 440 27.19 49.50 36.50
CA GLY A 440 28.32 48.61 36.80
C GLY A 440 28.05 47.09 36.85
N ALA A 441 29.08 46.23 36.90
CA ALA A 441 30.51 46.39 36.52
C ALA A 441 31.27 45.04 36.59
N ALA A 442 32.32 44.89 35.76
CA ALA A 442 33.47 43.96 35.89
C ALA A 442 33.27 42.43 35.74
N GLY A 443 34.37 41.72 35.42
CA GLY A 443 34.46 40.25 35.22
C GLY A 443 34.10 39.80 33.80
N ALA A 444 34.99 39.59 32.82
CA ALA A 444 36.46 39.41 32.79
C ALA A 444 36.98 38.05 33.28
N ASP A 445 36.91 37.03 32.41
CA ASP A 445 37.89 35.94 32.23
C ASP A 445 37.54 35.12 30.95
N GLY A 446 38.46 34.39 30.29
CA GLY A 446 39.89 34.27 30.60
C GLY A 446 40.69 33.18 29.86
N ALA A 447 40.06 32.28 29.08
CA ALA A 447 40.78 31.18 28.41
C ALA A 447 40.10 30.68 27.11
N GLY A 448 40.81 30.07 26.14
CA GLY A 448 42.28 29.92 26.05
C GLY A 448 42.77 28.59 25.43
N ALA A 449 42.90 28.56 24.10
CA ALA A 449 43.54 27.50 23.29
C ALA A 449 42.91 26.08 23.33
N GLY A 450 43.19 25.26 22.29
CA GLY A 450 42.64 23.90 22.20
C GLY A 450 42.75 23.16 20.85
N MET A 451 43.45 23.69 19.84
CA MET A 451 43.71 22.91 18.61
C MET A 451 44.81 21.88 18.84
N SER A 452 44.52 20.59 18.62
CA SER A 452 45.54 19.55 18.41
C SER A 452 44.97 18.38 17.61
N SER A 453 45.70 17.99 16.57
CA SER A 453 45.38 16.87 15.69
C SER A 453 46.04 15.58 16.19
N MET A 454 45.28 14.48 16.21
CA MET A 454 45.85 13.13 16.35
C MET A 454 45.05 12.11 15.53
N THR A 455 45.55 11.81 14.34
CA THR A 455 45.48 10.45 13.78
C THR A 455 46.62 9.65 14.42
N PRO A 456 46.43 8.35 14.71
CA PRO A 456 46.79 7.36 13.68
C PRO A 456 45.98 6.04 13.72
N SER A 457 45.98 5.30 12.60
CA SER A 457 46.35 3.88 12.60
C SER A 457 46.46 3.35 11.16
N VAL A 458 47.59 2.71 10.83
CA VAL A 458 47.77 1.89 9.63
C VAL A 458 48.64 0.69 9.97
N PRO A 459 48.13 -0.53 9.74
CA PRO A 459 48.91 -1.62 9.17
C PRO A 459 48.30 -2.08 7.83
N GLY A 460 49.02 -2.73 6.92
CA GLY A 460 50.42 -3.19 7.05
C GLY A 460 50.66 -4.52 6.35
N SER A 461 50.34 -4.60 5.06
CA SER A 461 50.87 -5.57 4.07
C SER A 461 50.78 -7.09 4.33
N ARG A 462 49.92 -7.76 3.54
CA ARG A 462 50.06 -9.13 2.97
C ARG A 462 48.97 -9.24 1.89
N PHE A 463 49.21 -9.34 0.58
CA PHE A 463 50.15 -10.19 -0.18
C PHE A 463 49.80 -11.69 -0.11
N PHE A 464 48.81 -12.10 -0.91
CA PHE A 464 48.88 -13.25 -1.81
C PHE A 464 47.81 -13.10 -2.90
N GLY A 465 48.01 -13.70 -4.07
CA GLY A 465 47.03 -13.69 -5.14
C GLY A 465 47.01 -15.00 -5.92
N ARG A 466 45.81 -15.41 -6.33
CA ARG A 466 45.56 -16.29 -7.47
C ARG A 466 44.10 -16.18 -7.91
#